data_AF-A0A2N2T7C0-F1
#
_entry.id   AF-A0A2N2T7C0-F1
#
_cell.length_a   1.000
_cell.length_b   1.000
_cell.length_c   1.000
_cell.angle_alpha   90.00
_cell.angle_beta   90.00
_cell.angle_gamma   90.00
#
_symmetry.space_group_name_H-M   'P 1'
#
loop_
_entity.id
_entity.type
_entity.pdbx_description
1 polymer ?
#
loop_
_entity_poly.entity_id
_entity_poly.type
_entity_poly.pdbx_seq_one_letter_code
_entity_poly.pdbx_strand_id
1 'polypeptide(L)'
;MRVRRPLKLLFYCNVLIVGLLLGYKAYLNLVLSDFEAEHTSQVETIQARLAGRESFSFAVVGNINNSIGIFERRIIPLLNDSGVDFMVSAGNAVSGGGEDKYRALHGSLGHLRIPYLLTFAAHEYEEFGSYRFYEHFGPHFFSFRAGARRFIFLDSTGKTPWRWQILWLKELLGQEDAQQIFLFTGKPLLSDEPLAGAVEAQDYLQPTAFRDALLELIDR
;
A
#
# COMPACT_ATOMS: atom_id res chain seq x y z
N MET A 1 -30.78 -50.60 20.10
CA MET A 1 -31.14 -49.17 20.25
C MET A 1 -29.94 -48.31 19.88
N ARG A 2 -29.92 -47.80 18.65
CA ARG A 2 -28.73 -47.20 18.02
C ARG A 2 -28.68 -45.68 18.28
N VAL A 3 -27.76 -45.27 19.17
CA VAL A 3 -26.89 -44.11 19.02
C VAL A 3 -27.60 -42.78 18.62
N ARG A 4 -28.51 -42.26 19.47
CA ARG A 4 -29.06 -40.88 19.36
C ARG A 4 -28.18 -39.79 20.01
N ARG A 5 -27.14 -40.18 20.75
CA ARG A 5 -26.27 -39.29 21.53
C ARG A 5 -25.15 -38.58 20.73
N PRO A 6 -24.50 -39.16 19.70
CA PRO A 6 -23.39 -38.46 19.05
C PRO A 6 -23.86 -37.35 18.12
N LEU A 7 -25.06 -37.44 17.54
CA LEU A 7 -25.63 -36.35 16.74
C LEU A 7 -25.89 -35.10 17.59
N LYS A 8 -26.41 -35.27 18.81
CA LYS A 8 -26.56 -34.15 19.75
C LYS A 8 -25.21 -33.60 20.19
N LEU A 9 -24.23 -34.47 20.47
CA LEU A 9 -22.88 -34.05 20.83
C LEU A 9 -22.20 -33.26 19.71
N LEU A 10 -22.26 -33.77 18.47
CA LEU A 10 -21.73 -33.10 17.27
C LEU A 10 -22.41 -31.75 17.03
N PHE A 11 -23.73 -31.68 17.24
CA PHE A 11 -24.48 -30.43 17.17
C PHE A 11 -23.96 -29.41 18.19
N TYR A 12 -23.86 -29.76 19.47
CA TYR A 12 -23.34 -28.85 20.49
C TYR A 12 -21.86 -28.50 20.28
N CYS A 13 -21.03 -29.43 19.80
CA CYS A 13 -19.65 -29.15 19.40
C CYS A 13 -19.59 -28.14 18.25
N ASN A 14 -20.45 -28.27 17.23
CA ASN A 14 -20.50 -27.34 16.10
C ASN A 14 -20.97 -25.95 16.55
N VAL A 15 -22.03 -25.89 17.37
CA VAL A 15 -22.51 -24.63 17.98
C VAL A 15 -21.42 -23.97 18.83
N LEU A 16 -20.67 -24.74 19.61
CA LEU A 16 -19.54 -24.23 20.40
C LEU A 16 -18.44 -23.68 19.49
N ILE A 17 -18.06 -24.39 18.42
CA ILE A 17 -17.05 -23.92 17.45
C ILE A 17 -17.50 -22.62 16.80
N VAL A 18 -18.76 -22.53 16.33
CA VAL A 18 -19.31 -21.30 15.75
C VAL A 18 -19.31 -20.17 16.77
N GLY A 19 -19.70 -20.44 18.03
CA GLY A 19 -19.65 -19.46 19.12
C GLY A 19 -18.24 -18.96 19.42
N LEU A 20 -17.25 -19.86 19.43
CA LEU A 20 -15.83 -19.51 19.60
C LEU A 20 -15.30 -18.68 18.42
N LEU A 21 -15.67 -19.01 17.19
CA LEU A 21 -15.29 -18.25 16.00
C LEU A 21 -15.91 -16.84 16.00
N LEU A 22 -17.19 -16.72 16.34
CA LEU A 22 -17.87 -15.43 16.47
C LEU A 22 -17.30 -14.60 17.62
N GLY A 23 -17.03 -15.23 18.77
CA GLY A 23 -16.40 -14.59 19.92
C GLY A 23 -14.98 -14.12 19.62
N TYR A 24 -14.19 -14.94 18.92
CA TYR A 24 -12.86 -14.54 18.45
C TYR A 24 -12.93 -13.39 17.44
N LYS A 25 -13.87 -13.43 16.48
CA LYS A 25 -14.09 -12.32 15.55
C LYS A 25 -14.51 -11.04 16.27
N ALA A 26 -15.40 -11.12 17.27
CA ALA A 26 -15.81 -9.97 18.07
C ALA A 26 -14.66 -9.44 18.93
N TYR A 27 -13.85 -10.32 19.52
CA TYR A 27 -12.63 -9.94 20.24
C TYR A 27 -11.67 -9.21 19.31
N LEU A 28 -11.41 -9.74 18.10
CA LEU A 28 -10.58 -9.06 17.12
C LEU A 28 -11.16 -7.69 16.78
N ASN A 29 -12.47 -7.58 16.56
CA ASN A 29 -13.11 -6.31 16.20
C ASN A 29 -13.14 -5.26 17.34
N LEU A 30 -13.05 -5.69 18.60
CA LEU A 30 -13.05 -4.78 19.77
C LEU A 30 -11.63 -4.43 20.25
N VAL A 31 -10.64 -5.24 19.89
CA VAL A 31 -9.25 -5.12 20.38
C VAL A 31 -8.29 -4.65 19.29
N LEU A 32 -8.56 -4.96 18.01
CA LEU A 32 -7.89 -4.28 16.90
C LEU A 32 -8.62 -2.96 16.68
N SER A 33 -8.08 -1.91 17.30
CA SER A 33 -8.44 -0.52 17.06
C SER A 33 -8.57 -0.25 15.56
N ASP A 34 -9.61 0.49 15.18
CA ASP A 34 -10.01 0.79 13.82
C ASP A 34 -8.83 0.94 12.87
N PHE A 35 -8.67 -0.03 11.97
CA PHE A 35 -7.88 0.12 10.75
C PHE A 35 -8.65 1.08 9.84
N GLU A 36 -8.60 2.37 10.16
CA GLU A 36 -9.21 3.43 9.38
C GLU A 36 -8.15 4.03 8.46
N ALA A 37 -8.11 3.55 7.21
CA ALA A 37 -7.49 4.17 6.05
C ALA A 37 -6.25 5.04 6.39
N GLU A 38 -5.20 4.40 6.91
CA GLU A 38 -4.09 5.08 7.57
C GLU A 38 -3.48 6.20 6.71
N HIS A 39 -3.43 6.02 5.39
CA HIS A 39 -2.93 7.05 4.48
C HIS A 39 -3.67 8.38 4.59
N THR A 40 -4.95 8.41 4.99
CA THR A 40 -5.69 9.66 5.21
C THR A 40 -5.02 10.48 6.31
N SER A 41 -4.82 9.88 7.49
CA SER A 41 -4.16 10.53 8.62
C SER A 41 -2.69 10.89 8.31
N GLN A 42 -2.00 10.03 7.58
CA GLN A 42 -0.62 10.28 7.14
C GLN A 42 -0.55 11.47 6.17
N VAL A 43 -1.45 11.56 5.18
CA VAL A 43 -1.54 12.69 4.24
C VAL A 43 -1.86 13.99 4.99
N GLU A 44 -2.83 13.99 5.90
CA GLU A 44 -3.16 15.16 6.72
C GLU A 44 -1.95 15.62 7.53
N THR A 45 -1.22 14.68 8.13
CA THR A 45 0.02 14.95 8.87
C THR A 45 1.10 15.56 7.97
N ILE A 46 1.31 15.01 6.78
CA ILE A 46 2.27 15.53 5.80
C ILE A 46 1.88 16.96 5.39
N GLN A 47 0.61 17.17 5.05
CA GLN A 47 0.09 18.48 4.63
C GLN A 47 0.24 19.53 5.74
N ALA A 48 -0.10 19.18 6.98
CA ALA A 48 0.05 20.07 8.11
C ALA A 48 1.52 20.41 8.41
N ARG A 49 2.41 19.40 8.40
CA ARG A 49 3.86 19.60 8.65
C ARG A 49 4.53 20.46 7.57
N LEU A 50 4.07 20.33 6.33
CA LEU A 50 4.64 21.00 5.17
C LEU A 50 3.90 22.29 4.78
N ALA A 51 2.83 22.65 5.48
CA ALA A 51 2.08 23.87 5.24
C ALA A 51 3.00 25.10 5.36
N GLY A 52 3.04 25.92 4.31
CA GLY A 52 3.88 27.13 4.26
C GLY A 52 5.38 26.88 4.10
N ARG A 53 5.83 25.63 3.95
CA ARG A 53 7.24 25.32 3.63
C ARG A 53 7.48 25.38 2.13
N GLU A 54 8.56 26.03 1.73
CA GLU A 54 8.99 26.10 0.32
C GLU A 54 9.77 24.85 -0.12
N SER A 55 10.49 24.22 0.82
CA SER A 55 11.30 23.03 0.62
C SER A 55 10.99 21.94 1.65
N PHE A 56 11.16 20.69 1.23
CA PHE A 56 11.04 19.50 2.05
C PHE A 56 11.83 18.36 1.41
N SER A 57 12.04 17.29 2.15
CA SER A 57 12.71 16.08 1.68
C SER A 57 11.90 14.83 2.03
N PHE A 58 11.99 13.81 1.20
CA PHE A 58 11.32 12.54 1.45
C PHE A 58 12.19 11.39 0.99
N ALA A 59 12.04 10.24 1.64
CA ALA A 59 12.73 9.02 1.27
C ALA A 59 11.80 8.11 0.45
N VAL A 60 12.37 7.40 -0.53
CA VAL A 60 11.66 6.37 -1.29
C VAL A 60 12.29 5.02 -1.01
N VAL A 61 11.48 4.05 -0.58
CA VAL A 61 11.93 2.68 -0.28
C VAL A 61 11.08 1.70 -1.08
N GLY A 62 11.69 0.76 -1.79
CA GLY A 62 10.97 -0.28 -2.54
C GLY A 62 11.21 -1.68 -1.97
N ASN A 63 10.28 -2.60 -2.22
CA ASN A 63 10.43 -4.03 -1.89
C ASN A 63 10.87 -4.28 -0.44
N ILE A 64 10.19 -3.67 0.54
CA ILE A 64 10.44 -3.89 1.98
C ILE A 64 10.35 -5.38 2.32
N ASN A 65 9.50 -6.12 1.58
CA ASN A 65 9.29 -7.54 1.76
C ASN A 65 10.56 -8.39 1.65
N ASN A 66 11.58 -7.94 0.92
CA ASN A 66 12.85 -8.66 0.74
C ASN A 66 13.52 -8.92 2.08
N SER A 67 13.39 -7.97 3.01
CA SER A 67 13.79 -8.20 4.40
C SER A 67 13.15 -7.17 5.35
N ILE A 68 11.99 -7.52 5.89
CA ILE A 68 11.33 -6.72 6.91
C ILE A 68 12.23 -6.48 8.14
N GLY A 69 13.06 -7.45 8.49
CA GLY A 69 14.00 -7.33 9.61
C GLY A 69 15.13 -6.33 9.35
N ILE A 70 15.62 -6.20 8.11
CA ILE A 70 16.59 -5.16 7.74
C ILE A 70 15.91 -3.80 7.68
N PHE A 71 14.69 -3.74 7.12
CA PHE A 71 13.90 -2.52 7.12
C PHE A 71 13.74 -1.98 8.56
N GLU A 72 13.27 -2.82 9.48
CA GLU A 72 13.03 -2.42 10.87
C GLU A 72 14.31 -2.08 11.64
N ARG A 73 15.34 -2.93 11.57
CA ARG A 73 16.53 -2.76 12.42
C ARG A 73 17.58 -1.81 11.86
N ARG A 74 17.55 -1.50 10.56
CA ARG A 74 18.58 -0.66 9.92
C ARG A 74 18.00 0.53 9.19
N ILE A 75 16.99 0.32 8.35
CA ILE A 75 16.44 1.39 7.50
C ILE A 75 15.61 2.38 8.32
N ILE A 76 14.71 1.91 9.19
CA ILE A 76 13.89 2.77 10.04
C ILE A 76 14.74 3.70 10.93
N PRO A 77 15.77 3.23 11.66
CA PRO A 77 16.67 4.12 12.40
C PRO A 77 17.31 5.19 11.52
N LEU A 78 17.82 4.80 10.35
CA LEU A 78 18.43 5.72 9.40
C LEU A 78 17.43 6.78 8.90
N LEU A 79 16.19 6.39 8.58
CA LEU A 79 15.14 7.31 8.18
C LEU A 79 14.79 8.29 9.30
N ASN A 80 14.60 7.79 10.52
CA ASN A 80 14.30 8.61 11.69
C ASN A 80 15.40 9.63 12.01
N ASP A 81 16.67 9.31 11.72
CA ASP A 81 17.82 10.18 11.99
C ASP A 81 18.22 11.05 10.77
N SER A 82 17.67 10.79 9.58
CA SER A 82 18.02 11.49 8.34
C SER A 82 17.44 12.90 8.20
N GLY A 83 16.43 13.25 9.00
CA GLY A 83 15.73 14.54 8.90
C GLY A 83 14.77 14.67 7.72
N VAL A 84 14.46 13.57 7.01
CA VAL A 84 13.42 13.57 5.98
C VAL A 84 12.03 13.81 6.57
N ASP A 85 11.15 14.46 5.82
CA ASP A 85 9.82 14.85 6.30
C ASP A 85 8.81 13.70 6.25
N PHE A 86 8.98 12.76 5.32
CA PHE A 86 8.15 11.56 5.17
C PHE A 86 8.82 10.46 4.32
N MET A 87 8.23 9.27 4.35
CA MET A 87 8.64 8.12 3.52
C MET A 87 7.55 7.75 2.52
N VAL A 88 7.95 7.36 1.31
CA VAL A 88 7.08 6.68 0.34
C VAL A 88 7.61 5.27 0.08
N SER A 89 6.75 4.27 0.21
CA SER A 89 7.04 2.94 -0.31
C SER A 89 6.65 2.84 -1.78
N ALA A 90 7.58 2.44 -2.63
CA ALA A 90 7.36 2.20 -4.07
C ALA A 90 6.61 0.88 -4.36
N GLY A 91 6.03 0.24 -3.34
CA GLY A 91 5.24 -0.99 -3.46
C GLY A 91 5.99 -2.24 -3.05
N ASN A 92 5.26 -3.36 -2.99
CA ASN A 92 5.73 -4.66 -2.51
C ASN A 92 6.33 -4.54 -1.10
N ALA A 93 5.61 -3.84 -0.21
CA ALA A 93 5.98 -3.70 1.18
C ALA A 93 5.74 -5.00 1.96
N VAL A 94 4.72 -5.77 1.58
CA VAL A 94 4.45 -7.12 2.11
C VAL A 94 4.97 -8.21 1.17
N SER A 95 5.24 -9.40 1.70
CA SER A 95 5.64 -10.57 0.90
C SER A 95 4.46 -11.31 0.26
N GLY A 96 3.24 -10.84 0.53
CA GLY A 96 1.96 -11.40 0.10
C GLY A 96 0.83 -10.71 0.86
N GLY A 97 -0.37 -10.68 0.30
CA GLY A 97 -1.49 -9.90 0.84
C GLY A 97 -2.25 -10.56 2.00
N GLY A 98 -1.64 -11.57 2.62
CA GLY A 98 -2.12 -12.20 3.85
C GLY A 98 -2.16 -11.22 5.01
N GLU A 99 -3.16 -11.39 5.87
CA GLU A 99 -3.37 -10.53 7.04
C GLU A 99 -2.19 -10.60 8.04
N ASP A 100 -1.53 -11.74 8.17
CA ASP A 100 -0.31 -11.87 8.98
C ASP A 100 0.84 -11.00 8.45
N LYS A 101 0.95 -10.84 7.12
CA LYS A 101 1.98 -10.00 6.49
C LYS A 101 1.71 -8.52 6.71
N TYR A 102 0.45 -8.09 6.57
CA TYR A 102 0.08 -6.72 6.88
C TYR A 102 0.30 -6.36 8.35
N ARG A 103 -0.04 -7.25 9.28
CA ARG A 103 0.24 -7.02 10.70
C ARG A 103 1.74 -6.92 10.99
N ALA A 104 2.56 -7.78 10.37
CA ALA A 104 4.01 -7.70 10.52
C ALA A 104 4.54 -6.35 9.99
N LEU A 105 4.10 -5.94 8.78
CA LEU A 105 4.46 -4.65 8.19
C LEU A 105 4.05 -3.48 9.10
N HIS A 106 2.81 -3.45 9.56
CA HIS A 106 2.30 -2.42 10.47
C HIS A 106 3.11 -2.36 11.77
N GLY A 107 3.47 -3.53 12.34
CA GLY A 107 4.34 -3.61 13.51
C GLY A 107 5.70 -2.95 13.29
N SER A 108 6.34 -3.18 12.13
CA SER A 108 7.61 -2.52 11.80
C SER A 108 7.40 -1.01 11.52
N LEU A 109 6.37 -0.62 10.76
CA LEU A 109 6.07 0.77 10.43
C LEU A 109 5.77 1.63 11.67
N GLY A 110 5.19 1.04 12.72
CA GLY A 110 4.95 1.72 14.01
C GLY A 110 6.22 2.24 14.71
N HIS A 111 7.41 1.83 14.26
CA HIS A 111 8.69 2.38 14.75
C HIS A 111 9.18 3.62 13.97
N LEU A 112 8.52 4.02 12.88
CA LEU A 112 8.81 5.26 12.17
C LEU A 112 8.29 6.47 12.97
N ARG A 113 9.11 7.53 13.04
CA ARG A 113 8.76 8.83 13.66
C ARG A 113 8.29 9.86 12.64
N ILE A 114 8.40 9.50 11.36
CA ILE A 114 7.99 10.30 10.21
C ILE A 114 6.76 9.63 9.58
N PRO A 115 5.84 10.42 8.98
CA PRO A 115 4.71 9.86 8.26
C PRO A 115 5.16 9.06 7.05
N TYR A 116 4.31 8.12 6.63
CA TYR A 116 4.58 7.25 5.50
C TYR A 116 3.37 7.02 4.59
N LEU A 117 3.65 6.69 3.34
CA LEU A 117 2.64 6.30 2.35
C LEU A 117 3.10 5.07 1.58
N LEU A 118 2.18 4.16 1.28
CA LEU A 118 2.45 2.94 0.55
C LEU A 118 1.81 2.97 -0.84
N THR A 119 2.56 2.52 -1.84
CA THR A 119 2.02 2.25 -3.18
C THR A 119 1.44 0.84 -3.21
N PHE A 120 0.22 0.68 -3.73
CA PHE A 120 -0.40 -0.63 -3.91
C PHE A 120 0.26 -1.39 -5.07
N ALA A 121 0.83 -2.57 -4.82
CA ALA A 121 1.54 -3.35 -5.83
C ALA A 121 1.18 -4.85 -5.77
N ALA A 122 1.93 -5.66 -6.53
CA ALA A 122 1.57 -7.05 -6.81
C ALA A 122 1.41 -7.88 -5.54
N HIS A 123 2.35 -7.79 -4.61
CA HIS A 123 2.26 -8.55 -3.36
C HIS A 123 1.14 -8.05 -2.44
N GLU A 124 0.79 -6.76 -2.46
CA GLU A 124 -0.39 -6.27 -1.75
C GLU A 124 -1.70 -6.82 -2.35
N TYR A 125 -1.72 -7.15 -3.64
CA TYR A 125 -2.89 -7.69 -4.31
C TYR A 125 -3.11 -9.19 -4.07
N GLU A 126 -2.02 -9.95 -3.87
CA GLU A 126 -2.05 -11.40 -3.63
C GLU A 126 -2.93 -11.80 -2.44
N GLU A 127 -3.36 -13.06 -2.37
CA GLU A 127 -4.08 -13.63 -1.20
C GLU A 127 -5.32 -12.84 -0.74
N PHE A 128 -6.04 -12.20 -1.67
CA PHE A 128 -7.15 -11.29 -1.39
C PHE A 128 -6.75 -10.03 -0.60
N GLY A 129 -5.47 -9.65 -0.68
CA GLY A 129 -4.90 -8.52 0.06
C GLY A 129 -5.47 -7.17 -0.34
N SER A 130 -6.03 -7.02 -1.54
CA SER A 130 -6.67 -5.75 -1.96
C SER A 130 -7.68 -5.20 -0.96
N TYR A 131 -8.51 -6.05 -0.35
CA TYR A 131 -9.49 -5.64 0.65
C TYR A 131 -8.81 -5.19 1.95
N ARG A 132 -7.82 -5.97 2.41
CA ARG A 132 -7.06 -5.67 3.63
C ARG A 132 -6.25 -4.40 3.48
N PHE A 133 -5.59 -4.20 2.34
CA PHE A 133 -4.91 -2.96 2.03
C PHE A 133 -5.88 -1.78 2.11
N TYR A 134 -7.08 -1.93 1.56
CA TYR A 134 -8.08 -0.88 1.58
C TYR A 134 -8.56 -0.55 2.99
N GLU A 135 -8.83 -1.55 3.82
CA GLU A 135 -9.16 -1.34 5.24
C GLU A 135 -7.99 -0.68 5.97
N HIS A 136 -6.79 -1.28 5.92
CA HIS A 136 -5.61 -0.84 6.67
C HIS A 136 -5.10 0.54 6.24
N PHE A 137 -4.87 0.73 4.95
CA PHE A 137 -4.14 1.88 4.42
C PHE A 137 -5.01 2.83 3.59
N GLY A 138 -6.05 2.33 2.94
CA GLY A 138 -6.97 3.14 2.13
C GLY A 138 -6.89 2.86 0.62
N PRO A 139 -7.26 3.82 -0.24
CA PRO A 139 -7.47 3.57 -1.66
C PRO A 139 -6.22 3.04 -2.39
N HIS A 140 -6.43 2.18 -3.39
CA HIS A 140 -5.35 1.55 -4.19
C HIS A 140 -4.60 2.55 -5.09
N PHE A 141 -5.27 3.63 -5.47
CA PHE A 141 -4.71 4.75 -6.23
C PHE A 141 -5.28 6.04 -5.66
N PHE A 142 -4.45 7.08 -5.55
CA PHE A 142 -4.84 8.36 -4.98
C PHE A 142 -3.83 9.44 -5.34
N SER A 143 -4.17 10.70 -5.05
CA SER A 143 -3.22 11.80 -5.11
C SER A 143 -3.39 12.72 -3.93
N PHE A 144 -2.31 13.42 -3.59
CA PHE A 144 -2.36 14.49 -2.60
C PHE A 144 -1.35 15.58 -2.97
N ARG A 145 -1.51 16.74 -2.34
CA ARG A 145 -0.61 17.89 -2.51
C ARG A 145 0.20 18.11 -1.25
N ALA A 146 1.48 18.44 -1.43
CA ALA A 146 2.37 18.93 -0.40
C ALA A 146 3.12 20.16 -0.92
N GLY A 147 2.73 21.34 -0.43
CA GLY A 147 3.19 22.62 -0.99
C GLY A 147 2.83 22.76 -2.48
N ALA A 148 3.82 23.12 -3.30
CA ALA A 148 3.69 23.23 -4.74
C ALA A 148 3.91 21.89 -5.49
N ARG A 149 3.98 20.75 -4.79
CA ARG A 149 4.20 19.43 -5.39
C ARG A 149 2.96 18.55 -5.27
N ARG A 150 2.75 17.73 -6.28
CA ARG A 150 1.70 16.70 -6.31
C ARG A 150 2.33 15.31 -6.28
N PHE A 151 1.77 14.45 -5.45
CA PHE A 151 2.16 13.04 -5.33
C PHE A 151 1.00 12.20 -5.84
N ILE A 152 1.29 11.24 -6.71
CA ILE A 152 0.31 10.41 -7.40
C ILE A 152 0.71 8.96 -7.22
N PHE A 153 -0.22 8.15 -6.74
CA PHE A 153 -0.05 6.71 -6.54
C PHE A 153 -1.01 6.01 -7.49
N LEU A 154 -0.49 5.14 -8.35
CA LEU A 154 -1.28 4.36 -9.28
C LEU A 154 -1.29 2.89 -8.89
N ASP A 155 -2.40 2.23 -9.20
CA ASP A 155 -2.54 0.79 -9.08
C ASP A 155 -2.05 0.11 -10.36
N SER A 156 -0.93 -0.61 -10.26
CA SER A 156 -0.32 -1.39 -11.35
C SER A 156 -0.69 -2.88 -11.33
N THR A 157 -1.63 -3.30 -10.48
CA THR A 157 -1.97 -4.72 -10.24
C THR A 157 -3.08 -5.23 -11.15
N GLY A 158 -3.85 -4.32 -11.74
CA GLY A 158 -5.06 -4.62 -12.51
C GLY A 158 -6.34 -4.68 -11.68
N LYS A 159 -6.26 -4.50 -10.35
CA LYS A 159 -7.45 -4.40 -9.46
C LYS A 159 -8.34 -3.22 -9.85
N THR A 160 -7.74 -2.12 -10.28
CA THR A 160 -8.40 -0.92 -10.80
C THR A 160 -8.26 -0.89 -12.32
N PRO A 161 -9.38 -0.72 -13.08
CA PRO A 161 -9.30 -0.63 -14.54
C PRO A 161 -8.41 0.54 -14.98
N TRP A 162 -7.31 0.22 -15.68
CA TRP A 162 -6.28 1.21 -16.03
C TRP A 162 -6.82 2.38 -16.87
N ARG A 163 -7.82 2.15 -17.74
CA ARG A 163 -8.42 3.23 -18.56
C ARG A 163 -9.05 4.32 -17.71
N TRP A 164 -9.68 3.93 -16.60
CA TRP A 164 -10.22 4.90 -15.64
C TRP A 164 -9.11 5.68 -14.93
N GLN A 165 -8.00 5.00 -14.57
CA GLN A 165 -6.83 5.68 -13.99
C GLN A 165 -6.22 6.70 -14.96
N ILE A 166 -6.14 6.39 -16.26
CA ILE A 166 -5.64 7.34 -17.28
C ILE A 166 -6.58 8.54 -17.45
N LEU A 167 -7.90 8.32 -17.50
CA LEU A 167 -8.88 9.42 -17.57
C LEU A 167 -8.78 10.34 -16.37
N TRP A 168 -8.77 9.77 -15.16
CA TRP A 168 -8.59 10.50 -13.91
C TRP A 168 -7.26 11.26 -13.88
N LEU A 169 -6.16 10.62 -14.29
CA LEU A 169 -4.84 11.23 -14.29
C LEU A 169 -4.76 12.40 -15.29
N LYS A 170 -5.41 12.28 -16.46
CA LYS A 170 -5.48 13.38 -17.44
C LYS A 170 -6.20 14.60 -16.89
N GLU A 171 -7.32 14.40 -16.18
CA GLU A 171 -8.03 15.50 -15.51
C GLU A 171 -7.18 16.12 -14.40
N LEU A 172 -6.46 15.29 -13.63
CA LEU A 172 -5.61 15.72 -12.54
C LEU A 172 -4.38 16.52 -13.02
N LEU A 173 -3.77 16.12 -14.12
CA LEU A 173 -2.61 16.79 -14.72
C LEU A 173 -2.98 18.07 -15.47
N GLY A 174 -4.23 18.21 -15.92
CA GLY A 174 -4.75 19.45 -16.47
C GLY A 174 -4.96 20.57 -15.43
N GLN A 175 -4.80 20.26 -14.13
CA GLN A 175 -4.84 21.25 -13.07
C GLN A 175 -3.46 21.91 -12.94
N GLU A 176 -3.33 23.19 -13.34
CA GLU A 176 -2.08 23.97 -13.23
C GLU A 176 -1.80 24.43 -11.79
N ASP A 177 -1.94 23.54 -10.82
CA ASP A 177 -1.88 23.84 -9.39
C ASP A 177 -0.69 23.19 -8.68
N ALA A 178 0.20 22.53 -9.42
CA ALA A 178 1.47 21.98 -8.94
C ALA A 178 2.62 22.28 -9.92
N GLN A 179 3.78 22.64 -9.38
CA GLN A 179 5.01 22.90 -10.14
C GLN A 179 5.80 21.62 -10.44
N GLN A 180 5.62 20.58 -9.62
CA GLN A 180 6.35 19.32 -9.71
C GLN A 180 5.42 18.17 -9.36
N ILE A 181 5.53 17.06 -10.10
CA ILE A 181 4.71 15.87 -9.94
C ILE A 181 5.61 14.68 -9.70
N PHE A 182 5.29 13.90 -8.66
CA PHE A 182 5.90 12.62 -8.37
C PHE A 182 4.86 11.53 -8.58
N LEU A 183 5.18 10.56 -9.41
CA LEU A 183 4.28 9.46 -9.76
C LEU A 183 4.90 8.13 -9.33
N PHE A 184 4.16 7.37 -8.53
CA PHE A 184 4.57 6.09 -7.97
C PHE A 184 3.73 4.96 -8.54
N THR A 185 4.41 3.90 -8.98
CA THR A 185 3.80 2.69 -9.51
C THR A 185 4.53 1.48 -8.93
N GLY A 186 3.81 0.39 -8.66
CA GLY A 186 4.40 -0.83 -8.12
C GLY A 186 5.24 -1.65 -9.11
N LYS A 187 5.32 -1.21 -10.38
CA LYS A 187 6.13 -1.85 -11.42
C LYS A 187 6.85 -0.80 -12.26
N PRO A 188 8.12 -1.03 -12.67
CA PRO A 188 8.87 -0.08 -13.48
C PRO A 188 8.17 0.31 -14.79
N LEU A 189 8.26 1.60 -15.12
CA LEU A 189 7.74 2.17 -16.37
C LEU A 189 8.75 2.07 -17.52
N LEU A 190 10.01 2.44 -17.24
CA LEU A 190 11.07 2.53 -18.23
C LEU A 190 11.80 1.20 -18.35
N SER A 191 12.11 0.81 -19.58
CA SER A 191 12.79 -0.44 -19.96
C SER A 191 14.30 -0.33 -20.08
N ASP A 192 14.87 0.84 -19.84
CA ASP A 192 16.10 1.25 -20.53
C ASP A 192 17.39 0.98 -19.77
N GLU A 193 17.32 0.47 -18.54
CA GLU A 193 18.51 -0.08 -17.88
C GLU A 193 18.40 -1.60 -17.74
N PRO A 194 19.35 -2.37 -18.29
CA PRO A 194 19.51 -3.76 -17.91
C PRO A 194 20.01 -3.79 -16.45
N LEU A 195 19.08 -3.70 -15.50
CA LEU A 195 19.30 -4.13 -14.13
C LEU A 195 19.94 -5.51 -14.20
N ALA A 196 21.12 -5.67 -13.59
CA ALA A 196 21.94 -6.87 -13.71
C ALA A 196 21.13 -8.16 -13.47
N GLY A 197 20.71 -8.81 -14.56
CA GLY A 197 19.78 -9.95 -14.54
C GLY A 197 18.87 -9.99 -15.78
N ALA A 198 18.21 -11.13 -15.99
CA ALA A 198 17.22 -11.29 -17.05
C ALA A 198 15.89 -10.64 -16.61
N VAL A 199 15.77 -9.32 -16.78
CA VAL A 199 14.48 -8.63 -16.60
C VAL A 199 13.57 -9.02 -17.76
N GLU A 200 12.44 -9.63 -17.46
CA GLU A 200 11.46 -10.06 -18.45
C GLU A 200 10.43 -8.96 -18.73
N ALA A 201 9.79 -9.01 -19.90
CA ALA A 201 8.76 -8.01 -20.27
C ALA A 201 7.61 -7.91 -19.24
N GLN A 202 7.33 -9.01 -18.52
CA GLN A 202 6.31 -9.09 -17.48
C GLN A 202 6.68 -8.34 -16.18
N ASP A 203 7.95 -8.00 -15.99
CA ASP A 203 8.43 -7.30 -14.80
C ASP A 203 8.12 -5.80 -14.86
N TYR A 204 7.88 -5.28 -16.07
CA TYR A 204 7.43 -3.90 -16.29
C TYR A 204 5.93 -3.72 -16.06
N LEU A 205 5.49 -2.47 -16.02
CA LEU A 205 4.08 -2.12 -15.92
C LEU A 205 3.27 -2.80 -17.03
N GLN A 206 2.26 -3.57 -16.60
CA GLN A 206 1.32 -4.26 -17.47
C GLN A 206 -0.11 -3.74 -17.22
N PRO A 207 -1.01 -3.81 -18.22
CA PRO A 207 -0.73 -4.19 -19.60
C PRO A 207 0.11 -3.15 -20.36
N THR A 208 0.80 -3.53 -21.43
CA THR A 208 1.58 -2.60 -22.28
C THR A 208 0.79 -1.36 -22.69
N ALA A 209 -0.49 -1.50 -23.04
CA ALA A 209 -1.35 -0.36 -23.39
C ALA A 209 -1.54 0.64 -22.24
N PHE A 210 -1.50 0.19 -20.99
CA PHE A 210 -1.53 1.09 -19.83
C PHE A 210 -0.22 1.86 -19.73
N ARG A 211 0.90 1.15 -19.86
CA ARG A 211 2.24 1.76 -19.83
C ARG A 211 2.42 2.79 -20.94
N ASP A 212 2.06 2.46 -22.17
CA ASP A 212 2.20 3.36 -23.31
C ASP A 212 1.34 4.62 -23.15
N ALA A 213 0.08 4.45 -22.71
CA ALA A 213 -0.81 5.58 -22.44
C ALA A 213 -0.31 6.47 -21.30
N LEU A 214 0.35 5.89 -20.29
CA LEU A 214 0.93 6.64 -19.19
C LEU A 214 2.18 7.42 -19.64
N LEU A 215 3.08 6.79 -20.42
CA LEU A 215 4.25 7.44 -21.00
C LEU A 215 3.84 8.63 -21.89
N GLU A 216 2.87 8.44 -22.78
CA GLU A 216 2.36 9.52 -23.64
C GLU A 216 1.76 10.69 -22.84
N LEU A 217 1.23 10.42 -21.64
CA LEU A 217 0.63 11.43 -20.79
C LEU A 217 1.68 12.22 -19.99
N ILE A 218 2.78 11.58 -19.57
CA ILE A 218 3.83 12.22 -18.76
C ILE A 218 4.94 12.89 -19.59
N ASP A 219 5.12 12.49 -20.85
CA ASP A 219 6.09 13.10 -21.78
C ASP A 219 5.61 14.45 -22.36
N ARG A 220 4.38 14.88 -22.02
CA ARG A 220 3.79 16.16 -22.44
C ARG A 220 4.13 17.28 -21.46
#